data_AF-K0EWU1-F1
#
_entry.id   AF-K0EWU1-F1
#
_cell.length_a   1.000
_cell.length_b   1.000
_cell.length_c   1.000
_cell.angle_alpha   90.00
_cell.angle_beta   90.00
_cell.angle_gamma   90.00
#
_symmetry.space_group_name_H-M   'P 1'
#
loop_
_entity.id
_entity.type
_entity.pdbx_description
1 polymer ?
#
loop_
_entity_poly.entity_id
_entity_poly.type
_entity_poly.pdbx_seq_one_letter_code
_entity_poly.pdbx_strand_id
1 'polypeptide(L)'
;MARELKVDVDLLEQVSKVWLNEVAPELAQTAGEIDPLKYTVVQFGPLFFGMWDSYTGAAEFIQKRLNEAKPVAEQIGNALHTAATSFALQQEQQVQETEKLKHIIENSGN
;
A
#
# COMPACT_ATOMS: atom_id res chain seq x y z
N MET A 1 14.16 -7.87 22.17
CA MET A 1 14.50 -6.59 21.51
C MET A 1 14.98 -6.76 20.07
N ALA A 2 16.24 -7.09 19.76
CA ALA A 2 16.70 -7.14 18.34
C ALA A 2 15.90 -8.11 17.46
N ARG A 3 15.56 -9.29 17.99
CA ARG A 3 14.72 -10.29 17.28
C ARG A 3 13.29 -9.80 17.04
N GLU A 4 12.70 -9.10 18.02
CA GLU A 4 11.34 -8.54 17.90
C GLU A 4 11.33 -7.42 16.86
N LEU A 5 12.31 -6.51 16.90
CA LEU A 5 12.43 -5.45 15.91
C LEU A 5 12.58 -6.00 14.49
N LYS A 6 13.36 -7.08 14.30
CA LYS A 6 13.48 -7.73 13.00
C LYS A 6 12.13 -8.27 12.51
N VAL A 7 11.37 -8.93 13.39
CA VAL A 7 10.03 -9.44 13.06
C VAL A 7 9.09 -8.29 12.67
N ASP A 8 9.16 -7.15 13.37
CA ASP A 8 8.35 -5.97 13.05
C ASP A 8 8.74 -5.35 11.70
N VAL A 9 10.05 -5.32 11.37
CA VAL A 9 10.55 -4.85 10.07
C VAL A 9 10.11 -5.77 8.92
N ASP A 10 10.22 -7.09 9.11
CA ASP A 10 9.76 -8.07 8.14
C ASP A 10 8.25 -7.96 7.89
N LEU A 11 7.47 -7.68 8.95
CA LEU A 11 6.03 -7.41 8.83
C LEU A 11 5.74 -6.12 8.06
N LEU A 12 6.46 -5.01 8.33
CA LEU A 12 6.29 -3.76 7.59
C LEU A 12 6.57 -3.95 6.09
N GLU A 13 7.61 -4.70 5.76
CA GLU A 13 7.95 -5.04 4.38
C GLU A 13 6.89 -5.93 3.72
N GLN A 14 6.33 -6.90 4.46
CA GLN A 14 5.22 -7.71 3.96
C GLN A 14 3.98 -6.85 3.68
N VAL A 15 3.59 -5.98 4.62
CA VAL A 15 2.42 -5.11 4.46
C VAL A 15 2.64 -4.13 3.30
N SER A 16 3.85 -3.59 3.13
CA SER A 16 4.21 -2.78 1.96
C SER A 16 3.92 -3.52 0.65
N LYS A 17 4.37 -4.77 0.53
CA LYS A 17 4.14 -5.60 -0.67
C LYS A 17 2.67 -5.86 -0.92
N VAL A 18 1.86 -6.07 0.11
CA VAL A 18 0.40 -6.22 -0.03
C VAL A 18 -0.22 -4.94 -0.62
N TRP A 19 0.16 -3.77 -0.11
CA TRP A 19 -0.33 -2.51 -0.65
C TRP A 19 0.03 -2.30 -2.12
N LEU A 20 1.28 -2.62 -2.50
CA LEU A 20 1.79 -2.41 -3.86
C LEU A 20 1.30 -3.46 -4.87
N ASN A 21 1.21 -4.73 -4.47
CA ASN A 21 0.98 -5.85 -5.39
C ASN A 21 -0.43 -6.40 -5.35
N GLU A 22 -1.22 -6.08 -4.31
CA GLU A 22 -2.59 -6.55 -4.17
C GLU A 22 -3.56 -5.37 -4.14
N VAL A 23 -3.42 -4.47 -3.16
CA VAL A 23 -4.43 -3.41 -2.95
C VAL A 23 -4.48 -2.40 -4.11
N ALA A 24 -3.33 -1.84 -4.52
CA ALA A 24 -3.31 -0.88 -5.62
C ALA A 24 -3.79 -1.48 -6.96
N PRO A 25 -3.34 -2.70 -7.36
CA PRO A 25 -3.88 -3.37 -8.53
C PRO A 25 -5.37 -3.67 -8.44
N GLU A 26 -5.86 -4.16 -7.31
CA GLU A 26 -7.28 -4.49 -7.10
C GLU A 26 -8.17 -3.25 -7.23
N LEU A 27 -7.74 -2.10 -6.69
CA LEU A 27 -8.44 -0.82 -6.85
C LEU A 27 -8.54 -0.41 -8.33
N ALA A 28 -7.46 -0.59 -9.10
CA ALA A 28 -7.44 -0.27 -10.52
C ALA A 28 -8.34 -1.22 -11.32
N GLN A 29 -8.31 -2.51 -10.99
CA GLN A 29 -9.17 -3.52 -11.60
C GLN A 29 -10.64 -3.24 -11.30
N THR A 30 -10.99 -3.00 -10.03
CA THR A 30 -12.35 -2.68 -9.61
C THR A 30 -12.86 -1.42 -10.32
N ALA A 31 -12.00 -0.42 -10.53
CA ALA A 31 -12.37 0.76 -11.31
C ALA A 31 -12.71 0.40 -12.77
N GLY A 32 -11.95 -0.51 -13.40
CA GLY A 32 -12.23 -0.99 -14.75
C GLY A 32 -13.50 -1.84 -14.84
N GLU A 33 -13.84 -2.60 -13.80
CA GLU A 33 -15.05 -3.43 -13.74
C GLU A 33 -16.35 -2.61 -13.64
N ILE A 34 -16.25 -1.30 -13.40
CA ILE A 34 -17.41 -0.40 -13.44
C ILE A 34 -17.83 -0.08 -14.89
N ASP A 35 -16.93 -0.09 -15.86
CA ASP A 35 -17.28 0.26 -17.24
C ASP A 35 -18.34 -0.66 -17.87
N PRO A 36 -18.27 -2.00 -17.71
CA PRO A 36 -19.33 -2.89 -18.17
C PRO A 36 -20.69 -2.67 -17.50
N LEU A 37 -20.72 -2.07 -16.31
CA LEU A 37 -21.94 -1.77 -15.57
C LEU A 37 -22.61 -0.48 -16.04
N LYS A 38 -21.90 0.38 -16.78
CA LYS A 38 -22.49 1.60 -17.35
C LYS A 38 -23.45 1.25 -18.47
N TYR A 39 -24.74 1.38 -18.19
CA TYR A 39 -25.79 1.24 -19.19
C TYR A 39 -25.89 2.48 -20.06
N THR A 40 -26.32 2.30 -21.31
CA THR A 40 -26.76 3.41 -22.17
C THR A 40 -28.19 3.84 -21.80
N VAL A 41 -28.56 5.08 -22.12
CA VAL A 41 -29.95 5.58 -21.95
C VAL A 41 -30.96 4.63 -22.60
N VAL A 42 -30.60 4.08 -23.76
CA VAL A 42 -31.45 3.17 -24.53
C VAL A 42 -31.73 1.87 -23.77
N GLN A 43 -30.71 1.31 -23.10
CA GLN A 43 -30.86 0.11 -22.27
C GLN A 43 -31.71 0.36 -21.02
N PHE A 44 -31.62 1.57 -20.45
CA PHE A 44 -32.43 1.95 -19.29
C PHE A 44 -33.89 2.25 -19.64
N GLY A 45 -34.15 2.66 -20.87
CA GLY A 45 -35.46 3.06 -21.37
C GLY A 45 -35.67 4.58 -21.28
N PRO A 46 -36.24 5.21 -22.32
CA PRO A 46 -36.29 6.67 -22.45
C PRO A 46 -37.11 7.38 -21.36
N LEU A 47 -38.11 6.71 -20.78
CA LEU A 47 -38.92 7.25 -19.68
C LEU A 47 -38.14 7.33 -18.35
N PHE A 48 -37.04 6.60 -18.24
CA PHE A 48 -36.23 6.48 -17.04
C PHE A 48 -34.94 7.29 -17.10
N PHE A 49 -34.89 8.30 -17.97
CA PHE A 49 -33.72 9.16 -18.17
C PHE A 49 -33.15 9.72 -16.86
N GLY A 50 -34.00 10.21 -15.94
CA GLY A 50 -33.53 10.75 -14.65
C GLY A 50 -32.89 9.70 -13.73
N MET A 51 -33.39 8.45 -13.74
CA MET A 51 -32.76 7.35 -13.00
C MET A 51 -31.46 6.90 -13.66
N TRP A 52 -31.44 6.85 -14.99
CA TRP A 52 -30.23 6.54 -15.75
C TRP A 52 -29.11 7.54 -15.48
N ASP A 53 -29.43 8.84 -15.47
CA ASP A 53 -28.46 9.92 -15.21
C ASP A 53 -27.88 9.81 -13.80
N SER A 54 -28.74 9.59 -12.80
CA SER A 54 -28.33 9.37 -11.41
C SER A 54 -27.46 8.13 -11.25
N TYR A 55 -27.82 7.02 -11.90
CA TYR A 55 -27.06 5.77 -11.88
C TYR A 55 -25.67 5.94 -12.52
N THR A 56 -25.64 6.55 -13.71
CA THR A 56 -24.40 6.77 -14.46
C THR A 56 -23.47 7.71 -13.70
N GLY A 57 -23.99 8.80 -13.13
CA GLY A 57 -23.22 9.70 -12.29
C GLY A 57 -22.65 9.03 -11.03
N ALA A 58 -23.40 8.13 -10.39
CA ALA A 58 -22.92 7.35 -9.26
C ALA A 58 -21.80 6.38 -9.66
N ALA A 59 -21.95 5.68 -10.79
CA ALA A 59 -20.93 4.77 -11.32
C ALA A 59 -19.63 5.51 -11.66
N GLU A 60 -19.73 6.65 -12.35
CA GLU A 60 -18.58 7.51 -12.67
C GLU A 60 -17.89 8.05 -11.41
N PHE A 61 -18.68 8.46 -10.40
CA PHE A 61 -18.14 8.91 -9.13
C PHE A 61 -17.34 7.79 -8.44
N ILE A 62 -17.89 6.58 -8.32
CA ILE A 62 -17.20 5.45 -7.67
C ILE A 62 -15.92 5.10 -8.45
N GLN A 63 -16.01 5.00 -9.79
CA GLN A 63 -14.84 4.71 -10.63
C GLN A 63 -13.73 5.75 -10.44
N LYS A 64 -14.09 7.04 -10.41
CA LYS A 64 -13.13 8.11 -10.16
C LYS A 64 -12.48 7.97 -8.78
N ARG A 65 -13.26 7.68 -7.74
CA ARG A 65 -12.72 7.49 -6.37
C ARG A 65 -11.78 6.30 -6.27
N LEU A 66 -12.05 5.20 -6.97
CA LEU A 66 -11.15 4.04 -7.03
C LEU A 66 -9.85 4.38 -7.77
N ASN A 67 -9.93 5.08 -8.89
CA ASN A 67 -8.76 5.56 -9.64
C ASN A 67 -7.90 6.54 -8.82
N GLU A 68 -8.52 7.41 -8.01
CA GLU A 68 -7.83 8.29 -7.08
C GLU A 68 -7.22 7.55 -5.88
N ALA A 69 -7.83 6.44 -5.44
CA ALA A 69 -7.34 5.63 -4.33
C ALA A 69 -6.09 4.81 -4.70
N LYS A 70 -5.97 4.37 -5.96
CA LYS A 70 -4.79 3.63 -6.44
C LYS A 70 -3.45 4.31 -6.11
N PRO A 71 -3.17 5.56 -6.52
CA PRO A 71 -1.89 6.20 -6.22
C PRO A 71 -1.70 6.43 -4.71
N VAL A 72 -2.78 6.58 -3.93
CA VAL A 72 -2.70 6.67 -2.47
C VAL A 72 -2.26 5.33 -1.87
N ALA A 73 -2.81 4.21 -2.35
CA ALA A 73 -2.39 2.87 -1.97
C ALA A 73 -0.90 2.62 -2.31
N GLU A 74 -0.45 3.06 -3.49
CA GLU A 74 0.97 3.00 -3.86
C GLU A 74 1.86 3.84 -2.94
N GLN A 75 1.41 5.05 -2.56
CA GLN A 75 2.13 5.90 -1.61
C GLN A 75 2.25 5.25 -0.23
N ILE A 76 1.20 4.62 0.27
CA ILE A 76 1.23 3.87 1.54
C ILE A 76 2.25 2.73 1.45
N GLY A 77 2.17 1.92 0.39
CA GLY A 77 3.11 0.83 0.15
C GLY A 77 4.58 1.31 0.12
N ASN A 78 4.87 2.37 -0.61
CA ASN A 78 6.21 2.95 -0.71
C ASN A 78 6.71 3.55 0.61
N ALA A 79 5.83 4.21 1.37
CA ALA A 79 6.17 4.75 2.69
C ALA A 79 6.53 3.64 3.68
N LEU A 80 5.77 2.54 3.67
CA LEU A 80 6.05 1.37 4.50
C LEU A 80 7.37 0.69 4.11
N HIS A 81 7.65 0.54 2.81
CA HIS A 81 8.93 0.01 2.33
C HIS A 81 10.11 0.86 2.78
N THR A 82 9.97 2.19 2.68
CA THR A 82 10.99 3.15 3.11
C THR A 82 11.23 3.05 4.62
N ALA A 83 10.16 2.93 5.40
CA ALA A 83 10.26 2.73 6.85
C ALA A 83 10.97 1.41 7.18
N ALA A 84 10.59 0.29 6.57
CA ALA A 84 11.22 -1.02 6.77
C ALA A 84 12.72 -0.98 6.43
N THR A 85 13.07 -0.39 5.28
CA THR A 85 14.47 -0.25 4.85
C THR A 85 15.28 0.62 5.82
N SER A 86 14.71 1.74 6.27
CA SER A 86 15.36 2.63 7.24
C SER A 86 15.63 1.91 8.57
N PHE A 87 14.66 1.17 9.09
CA PHE A 87 14.82 0.40 10.32
C PHE A 87 15.81 -0.75 10.18
N ALA A 88 15.83 -1.44 9.04
CA ALA A 88 16.81 -2.49 8.76
C ALA A 88 18.26 -1.94 8.79
N LEU A 89 18.48 -0.79 8.15
CA LEU A 89 19.79 -0.13 8.14
C LEU A 89 20.21 0.33 9.55
N GLN A 90 19.29 0.92 10.31
CA GLN A 90 19.56 1.33 11.70
C GLN A 90 19.89 0.13 12.59
N GLN A 91 19.22 -1.01 12.38
CA GLN A 91 19.51 -2.23 13.12
C GLN A 91 20.91 -2.77 12.80
N GLU A 92 21.28 -2.80 11.52
CA GLU A 92 22.61 -3.25 11.10
C GLU A 92 23.72 -2.37 11.71
N GLN A 93 23.54 -1.05 11.69
CA GLN A 93 24.46 -0.11 12.31
C GLN A 93 24.60 -0.33 13.82
N GLN A 94 23.49 -0.51 14.55
CA GLN A 94 23.52 -0.77 15.98
C GLN A 94 24.21 -2.10 16.34
N VAL A 95 24.01 -3.14 15.53
CA VAL A 95 24.71 -4.43 15.73
C VAL A 95 26.22 -4.25 15.55
N GLN A 96 26.64 -3.58 14.47
CA GLN A 96 28.07 -3.32 14.21
C GLN A 96 28.70 -2.46 15.31
N GLU A 97 28.01 -1.45 15.83
CA GLU A 97 28.50 -0.63 16.95
C GLU A 97 28.62 -1.44 18.24
N THR A 98 27.65 -2.30 18.53
CA THR A 98 27.68 -3.17 19.70
C THR A 98 28.81 -4.19 19.62
N GLU A 99 29.06 -4.77 18.45
CA GLU A 99 30.18 -5.69 18.23
C GLU A 99 31.54 -5.00 18.38
N LYS A 100 31.68 -3.78 17.85
CA LYS A 100 32.90 -2.96 18.05
C LYS A 100 33.14 -2.66 19.52
N LEU A 101 32.10 -2.26 20.26
CA LEU A 101 32.19 -2.00 21.70
C LEU A 101 32.60 -3.26 22.48
N LYS A 102 31.99 -4.41 22.15
CA LYS A 102 32.33 -5.70 22.76
C LYS A 102 33.79 -6.06 22.53
N HIS A 103 34.29 -5.89 21.31
CA HIS A 103 35.69 -6.15 20.97
C HIS A 103 36.65 -5.18 21.70
N ILE A 104 36.28 -3.91 21.89
CA ILE A 104 37.09 -2.95 22.66
C ILE A 104 37.15 -3.36 24.13
N ILE A 105 36.03 -3.77 24.72
CA ILE A 105 35.97 -4.23 26.12
C ILE A 105 36.80 -5.49 26.32
N GLU A 106 36.69 -6.48 25.43
CA GLU A 106 37.44 -7.73 25.50
C GLU A 106 38.96 -7.50 25.37
N ASN A 107 39.40 -6.51 24.58
CA ASN A 107 40.83 -6.20 24.43
C ASN A 107 41.38 -5.23 25.49
N SER A 108 40.53 -4.45 26.17
CA SER A 108 40.96 -3.54 27.24
C SER A 108 41.06 -4.22 28.61
N GLY A 109 40.49 -5.43 28.74
CA GLY A 109 40.49 -6.22 29.97
C GLY A 109 41.71 -7.12 30.17
N ASN A 110 42.64 -7.16 29.22
CA ASN A 110 43.94 -7.84 29.30
C ASN A 110 45.09 -6.84 29.41
#